data_AF-A0A6I2MJB8-F1
#
_entry.id   AF-A0A6I2MJB8-F1
#
_cell.length_a   1.000
_cell.length_b   1.000
_cell.length_c   1.000
_cell.angle_alpha   90.00
_cell.angle_beta   90.00
_cell.angle_gamma   90.00
#
_symmetry.space_group_name_H-M   'P 1'
#
loop_
_entity.id
_entity.type
_entity.pdbx_description
1 polymer ?
#
loop_
_entity_poly.entity_id
_entity_poly.type
_entity_poly.pdbx_seq_one_letter_code
_entity_poly.pdbx_strand_id
1 'polypeptide(L)'
;MNKLILLFLFIVSMVPGTNDDDCSAVYNRATYALSHSKKALKAHNFDHQVYYSGKTLEAYKKIADGMKACDCKNAAELILDITMDAKKAADPVDWARGRYYSKKVYLNTQELITILDLWAESHE
;
A
#
# COMPACT_ATOMS: atom_id res chain seq x y z
N MET A 1 -3.28 39.46 -36.00
CA MET A 1 -2.38 38.79 -35.03
C MET A 1 -2.92 39.03 -33.63
N ASN A 2 -3.50 38.01 -32.98
CA ASN A 2 -3.70 37.96 -31.50
C ASN A 2 -4.53 36.77 -30.99
N LYS A 3 -5.11 35.91 -31.86
CA LYS A 3 -5.93 34.78 -31.40
C LYS A 3 -5.18 33.44 -31.29
N LEU A 4 -3.96 33.34 -31.85
CA LEU A 4 -3.15 32.11 -31.76
C LEU A 4 -2.24 32.03 -30.52
N ILE A 5 -1.98 33.14 -29.84
CA ILE A 5 -1.07 33.17 -28.68
C ILE A 5 -1.72 32.58 -27.42
N LEU A 6 -3.06 32.65 -27.32
CA LEU A 6 -3.81 32.09 -26.19
C LEU A 6 -3.90 30.55 -26.21
N LEU A 7 -3.66 29.89 -27.35
CA LEU A 7 -3.69 28.42 -27.43
C LEU A 7 -2.37 27.78 -26.96
N PHE A 8 -1.27 28.53 -26.94
CA PHE A 8 0.05 28.04 -26.55
C PHE A 8 0.29 28.04 -25.03
N LEU A 9 -0.54 28.75 -24.26
CA LEU A 9 -0.44 28.84 -22.80
C LEU A 9 -1.14 27.69 -22.05
N PHE A 10 -1.89 26.83 -22.75
CA PHE A 10 -2.61 25.71 -22.11
C PHE A 10 -1.83 24.38 -22.13
N ILE A 11 -0.66 24.33 -22.77
CA ILE A 11 0.10 23.08 -22.99
C ILE A 11 1.24 22.91 -21.96
N VAL A 12 1.54 23.92 -21.13
CA VAL A 12 2.72 23.92 -20.23
C VAL A 12 2.45 23.30 -18.85
N SER A 13 1.23 22.86 -18.53
CA SER A 13 0.92 22.35 -17.18
C SER A 13 0.99 20.83 -16.99
N MET A 14 1.38 20.04 -18.00
CA MET A 14 1.69 18.62 -17.80
C MET A 14 3.16 18.41 -17.46
N VAL A 15 3.60 18.97 -16.32
CA VAL A 15 4.75 18.40 -15.63
C VAL A 15 4.21 17.16 -14.91
N PRO A 16 4.68 15.93 -15.21
CA PRO A 16 4.32 14.81 -14.36
C PRO A 16 4.90 15.10 -12.96
N GLY A 17 4.04 15.24 -11.95
CA GLY A 17 4.46 15.36 -10.56
C GLY A 17 4.96 13.99 -10.09
N THR A 18 6.22 13.66 -10.35
CA THR A 18 6.64 12.24 -10.31
C THR A 18 7.00 11.70 -8.93
N ASN A 19 6.80 12.42 -7.81
CA ASN A 19 7.20 11.90 -6.48
C ASN A 19 6.06 11.95 -5.44
N ASP A 20 5.34 13.07 -5.30
CA ASP A 20 4.27 13.20 -4.30
C ASP A 20 3.04 12.31 -4.61
N ASP A 21 2.73 12.13 -5.89
CA ASP A 21 1.63 11.28 -6.34
C ASP A 21 1.88 9.81 -5.98
N ASP A 22 3.13 9.35 -6.07
CA ASP A 22 3.49 7.96 -5.78
C ASP A 22 3.47 7.67 -4.27
N CYS A 23 3.91 8.61 -3.42
CA CYS A 23 3.87 8.45 -1.96
C CYS A 23 2.46 8.56 -1.39
N SER A 24 1.63 9.46 -1.94
CA SER A 24 0.21 9.51 -1.64
C SER A 24 -0.50 8.21 -2.08
N ALA A 25 -0.14 7.66 -3.25
CA ALA A 25 -0.69 6.41 -3.72
C ALA A 25 -0.24 5.21 -2.86
N VAL A 26 0.98 5.21 -2.35
CA VAL A 26 1.48 4.26 -1.35
C VAL A 26 0.61 4.27 -0.09
N TYR A 27 0.35 5.46 0.47
CA TYR A 27 -0.46 5.62 1.67
C TYR A 27 -1.88 5.06 1.49
N ASN A 28 -2.50 5.42 0.38
CA ASN A 28 -3.84 4.94 0.01
C ASN A 28 -3.88 3.41 -0.13
N ARG A 29 -2.84 2.82 -0.73
CA ARG A 29 -2.72 1.36 -0.84
C ARG A 29 -2.49 0.69 0.51
N ALA A 30 -1.72 1.30 1.42
CA ALA A 30 -1.54 0.79 2.78
C ALA A 30 -2.86 0.78 3.55
N THR A 31 -3.67 1.84 3.44
CA THR A 31 -5.01 1.92 4.03
C THR A 31 -5.95 0.85 3.45
N TYR A 32 -5.91 0.64 2.13
CA TYR A 32 -6.65 -0.45 1.49
C TYR A 32 -6.20 -1.82 2.02
N ALA A 33 -4.89 -2.06 2.12
CA ALA A 33 -4.31 -3.29 2.65
C ALA A 33 -4.72 -3.52 4.12
N LEU A 34 -4.79 -2.47 4.94
CA LEU A 34 -5.26 -2.52 6.34
C LEU A 34 -6.72 -2.98 6.42
N SER A 35 -7.58 -2.38 5.61
CA SER A 35 -9.01 -2.73 5.56
C SER A 35 -9.20 -4.20 5.19
N HIS A 36 -8.47 -4.67 4.17
CA HIS A 36 -8.56 -6.05 3.71
C HIS A 36 -7.91 -7.06 4.66
N SER A 37 -6.79 -6.73 5.29
CA SER A 37 -6.17 -7.62 6.29
C SER A 37 -7.04 -7.77 7.54
N LYS A 38 -7.74 -6.70 7.94
CA LYS A 38 -8.77 -6.75 9.00
C LYS A 38 -9.94 -7.66 8.63
N LYS A 39 -10.41 -7.62 7.37
CA LYS A 39 -11.45 -8.53 6.88
C LYS A 39 -10.97 -9.98 6.86
N ALA A 40 -9.73 -10.23 6.44
CA ALA A 40 -9.12 -11.57 6.48
C ALA A 40 -9.05 -12.11 7.91
N LEU A 41 -8.58 -11.29 8.86
CA LEU A 41 -8.48 -11.65 10.27
C LEU A 41 -9.84 -11.95 10.92
N LYS A 42 -10.89 -11.22 10.52
CA LYS A 42 -12.27 -11.39 11.03
C LYS A 42 -13.10 -12.41 10.24
N ALA A 43 -12.54 -13.04 9.20
CA ALA A 43 -13.25 -14.03 8.43
C ALA A 43 -13.60 -15.25 9.30
N HIS A 44 -14.79 -15.80 9.08
CA HIS A 44 -15.31 -16.97 9.81
C HIS A 44 -15.16 -18.28 9.00
N ASN A 45 -14.61 -18.23 7.78
CA ASN A 45 -14.37 -19.40 6.94
C ASN A 45 -13.06 -19.25 6.12
N PHE A 46 -12.49 -20.41 5.74
CA PHE A 46 -11.21 -20.53 5.03
C PHE A 46 -11.13 -19.66 3.79
N ASP A 47 -12.12 -19.80 2.91
CA ASP A 47 -12.13 -19.15 1.61
C ASP A 47 -12.14 -17.61 1.72
N HIS A 48 -12.92 -17.05 2.65
CA HIS A 48 -12.97 -15.61 2.86
C HIS A 48 -11.64 -15.06 3.41
N GLN A 49 -10.97 -15.78 4.31
CA GLN A 49 -9.68 -15.34 4.82
C GLN A 49 -8.62 -15.37 3.73
N VAL A 50 -8.59 -16.43 2.90
CA VAL A 50 -7.69 -16.54 1.76
C VAL A 50 -7.98 -15.44 0.74
N TYR A 51 -9.24 -15.23 0.38
CA TYR A 51 -9.67 -14.19 -0.55
C TYR A 51 -9.20 -12.80 -0.11
N TYR A 52 -9.49 -12.40 1.13
CA TYR A 52 -9.11 -11.09 1.62
C TYR A 52 -7.58 -10.96 1.82
N SER A 53 -6.90 -12.04 2.23
CA SER A 53 -5.44 -12.05 2.31
C SER A 53 -4.81 -11.90 0.92
N GLY A 54 -5.40 -12.48 -0.12
CA GLY A 54 -5.00 -12.28 -1.52
C GLY A 54 -5.13 -10.83 -1.97
N LYS A 55 -6.23 -10.14 -1.63
CA LYS A 55 -6.39 -8.70 -1.88
C LYS A 55 -5.34 -7.86 -1.16
N THR A 56 -5.02 -8.22 0.08
CA THR A 56 -3.93 -7.57 0.83
C THR A 56 -2.57 -7.79 0.17
N LEU A 57 -2.25 -9.01 -0.25
CA LEU A 57 -1.00 -9.30 -0.97
C LEU A 57 -0.89 -8.52 -2.28
N GLU A 58 -1.97 -8.41 -3.05
CA GLU A 58 -2.00 -7.63 -4.29
C GLU A 58 -1.68 -6.15 -4.01
N ALA A 59 -2.23 -5.58 -2.94
CA ALA A 59 -1.91 -4.23 -2.51
C ALA A 59 -0.44 -4.08 -2.12
N TYR A 60 0.10 -5.03 -1.34
CA TYR A 60 1.50 -4.99 -0.90
C TYR A 60 2.52 -5.09 -2.03
N LYS A 61 2.24 -5.85 -3.09
CA LYS A 61 3.06 -5.84 -4.30
C LYS A 61 3.13 -4.44 -4.92
N LYS A 62 2.00 -3.73 -5.01
CA LYS A 62 1.95 -2.36 -5.53
C LYS A 62 2.60 -1.34 -4.59
N ILE A 63 2.50 -1.55 -3.27
CA ILE A 63 3.19 -0.72 -2.27
C ILE A 63 4.71 -0.84 -2.45
N ALA A 64 5.22 -2.07 -2.59
CA ALA A 64 6.66 -2.32 -2.78
C ALA A 64 7.20 -1.67 -4.06
N ASP A 65 6.42 -1.64 -5.14
CA ASP A 65 6.80 -0.94 -6.37
C ASP A 65 6.76 0.59 -6.22
N GLY A 66 5.71 1.14 -5.60
CA GLY A 66 5.58 2.59 -5.40
C GLY A 66 6.61 3.16 -4.42
N MET A 67 7.06 2.37 -3.44
CA MET A 67 8.05 2.83 -2.46
C MET A 67 9.43 3.15 -3.07
N LYS A 68 9.73 2.65 -4.28
CA LYS A 68 10.98 3.00 -4.98
C LYS A 68 11.05 4.49 -5.31
N ALA A 69 9.90 5.16 -5.43
CA ALA A 69 9.79 6.60 -5.67
C ALA A 69 9.74 7.43 -4.37
N CYS A 70 9.60 6.78 -3.20
CA CYS A 70 9.49 7.43 -1.90
C CYS A 70 10.78 7.22 -1.09
N ASP A 71 11.42 8.30 -0.61
CA ASP A 71 12.62 8.20 0.26
C ASP A 71 12.27 7.89 1.73
N CYS A 72 11.33 6.97 1.97
CA CYS A 72 10.95 6.52 3.31
C CYS A 72 11.76 5.27 3.71
N LYS A 73 13.05 5.46 4.01
CA LYS A 73 13.98 4.36 4.34
C LYS A 73 13.49 3.48 5.50
N ASN A 74 12.77 4.06 6.46
CA ASN A 74 12.24 3.36 7.63
C ASN A 74 11.10 2.38 7.28
N ALA A 75 10.46 2.51 6.12
CA ALA A 75 9.34 1.66 5.72
C ALA A 75 9.77 0.42 4.92
N ALA A 76 10.93 0.45 4.26
CA ALA A 76 11.30 -0.55 3.24
C ALA A 76 11.39 -1.98 3.80
N GLU A 77 12.09 -2.18 4.92
CA GLU A 77 12.22 -3.50 5.55
C GLU A 77 10.86 -4.02 6.04
N LEU A 78 10.07 -3.16 6.68
CA LEU A 78 8.73 -3.51 7.16
C LEU A 78 7.80 -3.92 6.00
N ILE A 79 7.85 -3.22 4.86
CA ILE A 79 7.06 -3.58 3.67
C ILE A 79 7.44 -4.95 3.14
N LEU A 80 8.73 -5.30 3.11
CA LEU A 80 9.19 -6.62 2.69
C LEU A 80 8.65 -7.69 3.63
N ASP A 81 8.77 -7.50 4.94
CA ASP A 81 8.25 -8.42 5.95
C ASP A 81 6.75 -8.64 5.83
N ILE A 82 5.99 -7.55 5.69
CA ILE A 82 4.54 -7.65 5.52
C ILE A 82 4.19 -8.36 4.22
N THR A 83 4.92 -8.10 3.14
CA THR A 83 4.69 -8.78 1.85
C THR A 83 4.91 -10.28 1.96
N MET A 84 5.95 -10.70 2.69
CA MET A 84 6.21 -12.13 2.93
C MET A 84 5.11 -12.77 3.78
N ASP A 85 4.66 -12.11 4.84
CA ASP A 85 3.57 -12.62 5.67
C ASP A 85 2.23 -12.62 4.92
N ALA A 86 1.95 -11.61 4.09
CA ALA A 86 0.77 -11.54 3.23
C ALA A 86 0.76 -12.68 2.22
N LYS A 87 1.92 -13.08 1.68
CA LYS A 87 2.04 -14.27 0.84
C LYS A 87 1.65 -15.54 1.59
N LYS A 88 2.12 -15.70 2.82
CA LYS A 88 1.77 -16.86 3.67
C LYS A 88 0.31 -16.84 4.14
N ALA A 89 -0.30 -15.67 4.26
CA ALA A 89 -1.73 -15.53 4.59
C ALA A 89 -2.64 -15.83 3.38
N ALA A 90 -2.18 -15.49 2.17
CA ALA A 90 -2.91 -15.69 0.92
C ALA A 90 -2.82 -17.13 0.38
N ASP A 91 -1.78 -17.86 0.74
CA ASP A 91 -1.61 -19.28 0.41
C ASP A 91 -1.18 -20.08 1.66
N PRO A 92 -2.08 -20.23 2.65
CA PRO A 92 -1.76 -20.89 3.91
C PRO A 92 -1.95 -22.40 3.81
N VAL A 93 -1.10 -23.15 4.51
CA VAL A 93 -1.22 -24.62 4.66
C VAL A 93 -2.54 -25.03 5.31
N ASP A 94 -3.04 -24.22 6.25
CA ASP A 94 -4.28 -24.48 6.97
C ASP A 94 -4.91 -23.18 7.50
N TRP A 95 -6.14 -23.31 8.03
CA TRP A 95 -6.91 -22.19 8.59
C TRP A 95 -6.21 -21.46 9.74
N ALA A 96 -5.48 -22.17 10.60
CA ALA A 96 -4.82 -21.55 11.73
C ALA A 96 -3.61 -20.72 11.29
N ARG A 97 -2.81 -21.25 10.37
CA ARG A 97 -1.66 -20.56 9.75
C ARG A 97 -2.10 -19.35 8.96
N GLY A 98 -3.20 -19.48 8.24
CA GLY A 98 -3.88 -18.38 7.58
C GLY A 98 -4.16 -17.21 8.51
N ARG A 99 -4.95 -17.43 9.56
CA ARG A 99 -5.27 -16.38 10.55
C ARG A 99 -4.05 -15.83 11.27
N TYR A 100 -3.07 -16.68 11.58
CA TYR A 100 -1.82 -16.25 12.21
C TYR A 100 -1.11 -15.20 11.37
N TYR A 101 -0.93 -15.46 10.07
CA TYR A 101 -0.30 -14.50 9.18
C TYR A 101 -1.20 -13.30 8.87
N SER A 102 -2.52 -13.47 8.71
CA SER A 102 -3.44 -12.33 8.56
C SER A 102 -3.35 -11.37 9.76
N LYS A 103 -3.16 -11.89 10.99
CA LYS A 103 -2.96 -11.06 12.20
C LYS A 103 -1.65 -10.28 12.14
N LYS A 104 -0.54 -10.94 11.77
CA LYS A 104 0.76 -10.27 11.62
C LYS A 104 0.69 -9.14 10.59
N VAL A 105 0.10 -9.42 9.42
CA VAL A 105 -0.09 -8.44 8.36
C VAL A 105 -0.92 -7.27 8.86
N TYR A 106 -2.06 -7.51 9.53
CA TYR A 106 -2.90 -6.45 10.07
C TYR A 106 -2.14 -5.52 11.02
N LEU A 107 -1.44 -6.08 12.02
CA LEU A 107 -0.70 -5.30 13.00
C LEU A 107 0.44 -4.50 12.36
N ASN A 108 1.24 -5.14 11.52
CA ASN A 108 2.35 -4.47 10.86
C ASN A 108 1.88 -3.46 9.80
N THR A 109 0.68 -3.63 9.22
CA THR A 109 0.10 -2.60 8.36
C THR A 109 -0.27 -1.34 9.16
N GLN A 110 -0.74 -1.49 10.40
CA GLN A 110 -0.97 -0.34 11.28
C GLN A 110 0.34 0.41 11.57
N GLU A 111 1.40 -0.34 11.88
CA GLU A 111 2.74 0.23 12.09
C GLU A 111 3.26 0.96 10.84
N LEU A 112 3.08 0.36 9.66
CA LEU A 112 3.45 0.99 8.40
C LEU A 112 2.72 2.32 8.20
N ILE A 113 1.42 2.38 8.48
CA ILE A 113 0.65 3.63 8.37
C ILE A 113 1.21 4.68 9.34
N THR A 114 1.51 4.32 10.59
CA THR A 114 2.15 5.23 11.54
C THR A 114 3.50 5.77 11.04
N ILE A 115 4.35 4.91 10.44
CA ILE A 115 5.62 5.35 9.85
C ILE A 115 5.38 6.33 8.69
N LEU A 116 4.38 6.06 7.85
CA LEU A 116 4.05 6.93 6.72
C LEU A 116 3.46 8.27 7.17
N ASP A 117 2.64 8.28 8.22
CA ASP A 117 2.10 9.52 8.83
C ASP A 117 3.25 10.40 9.34
N LEU A 118 4.16 9.84 10.14
CA LEU A 118 5.33 10.57 10.67
C LEU A 118 6.25 11.07 9.54
N TRP A 119 6.42 10.28 8.49
CA TRP A 119 7.20 10.68 7.33
C TRP A 119 6.53 11.87 6.62
N ALA A 120 5.23 11.81 6.37
CA ALA A 120 4.48 12.90 5.73
C ALA A 120 4.59 14.20 6.54
N GLU A 121 4.35 14.16 7.84
CA GLU A 121 4.47 15.33 8.74
C GLU A 121 5.86 15.98 8.71
N SER A 122 6.92 15.18 8.52
CA SER A 122 8.31 15.70 8.45
C SER A 122 8.69 16.32 7.10
N HIS A 123 7.83 16.21 6.08
CA HIS A 123 8.06 16.71 4.72
C HIS A 123 6.97 17.71 4.25
N GLU A 124 6.09 18.16 5.15
CA GLU A 124 5.23 19.34 4.99
C GLU A 124 5.98 20.66 5.23
#